data_AF-A0A853AZM6-F1
#
_entry.id   AF-A0A853AZM6-F1
#
_cell.length_a   1.000
_cell.length_b   1.000
_cell.length_c   1.000
_cell.angle_alpha   90.00
_cell.angle_beta   90.00
_cell.angle_gamma   90.00
#
_symmetry.space_group_name_H-M   'P 1'
#
loop_
_entity.id
_entity.type
_entity.pdbx_description
1 polymer ?
#
loop_
_entity_poly.entity_id
_entity_poly.type
_entity_poly.pdbx_seq_one_letter_code
_entity_poly.pdbx_strand_id
1 'polypeptide(L)'
;MTVLGFAAAAWKTTDLGPGMTLALRFGLVVLFAAMIVGAIMIADGVTLAREGQPQLAYTTAGSLKPVHAVTMHAVLVVPGLAWLLRGVPERRRTRAVRAAVVVYTLAIVGAIVVS
;
A
#
# COMPACT_ATOMS: atom_id res chain seq x y z
N MET A 1 17.99 11.30 -9.26
CA MET A 1 16.57 10.94 -9.35
C MET A 1 16.01 10.74 -7.95
N THR A 2 14.79 11.19 -7.68
CA THR A 2 14.11 11.03 -6.37
C THR A 2 13.00 9.99 -6.46
N VAL A 3 12.56 9.46 -5.30
CA VAL A 3 11.42 8.52 -5.21
C VAL A 3 10.15 9.12 -5.83
N LEU A 4 9.89 10.41 -5.60
CA LEU A 4 8.77 11.13 -6.22
C LEU A 4 8.89 11.19 -7.75
N GLY A 5 10.11 11.35 -8.27
CA GLY A 5 10.38 11.29 -9.71
C GLY A 5 10.00 9.93 -10.31
N PHE A 6 10.35 8.82 -9.63
CA PHE A 6 9.97 7.48 -10.06
C PHE A 6 8.46 7.24 -9.96
N ALA A 7 7.81 7.69 -8.88
CA ALA A 7 6.36 7.60 -8.73
C ALA A 7 5.62 8.34 -9.85
N ALA A 8 6.07 9.56 -10.19
CA ALA A 8 5.51 10.35 -11.27
C ALA A 8 5.73 9.70 -12.65
N ALA A 9 6.92 9.14 -12.90
CA ALA A 9 7.21 8.43 -14.14
C ALA A 9 6.34 7.17 -14.29
N ALA A 10 6.22 6.38 -13.22
CA ALA A 10 5.36 5.20 -13.18
C ALA A 10 3.89 5.57 -13.42
N TRP A 11 3.40 6.67 -12.83
CA TRP A 11 2.04 7.15 -13.02
C TRP A 11 1.73 7.56 -14.48
N LYS A 12 2.71 8.16 -15.15
CA LYS A 12 2.59 8.64 -16.54
C LYS A 12 2.72 7.54 -17.58
N THR A 13 3.07 6.32 -17.20
CA THR A 13 3.26 5.21 -18.15
C THR A 13 1.92 4.81 -18.78
N THR A 14 1.85 4.80 -20.12
CA THR A 14 0.63 4.47 -20.89
C THR A 14 0.71 3.16 -21.65
N ASP A 15 1.92 2.63 -21.88
CA ASP A 15 2.15 1.47 -22.76
C ASP A 15 1.92 0.12 -22.06
N LEU A 16 1.15 0.12 -20.98
CA LEU A 16 0.85 -1.05 -20.16
C LEU A 16 -0.56 -1.57 -20.47
N GLY A 17 -0.69 -2.90 -20.50
CA GLY A 17 -1.99 -3.55 -20.60
C GLY A 17 -2.93 -3.13 -19.44
N PRO A 18 -4.26 -3.07 -19.67
CA PRO A 18 -5.24 -2.61 -18.69
C PRO A 18 -5.07 -3.18 -17.27
N GLY A 19 -4.78 -4.48 -17.14
CA GLY A 19 -4.57 -5.13 -15.84
C GLY A 19 -3.33 -4.60 -15.11
N MET A 20 -2.22 -4.39 -15.82
CA MET A 20 -0.98 -3.88 -15.23
C MET A 20 -1.10 -2.40 -14.85
N THR A 21 -1.76 -1.58 -15.70
CA THR A 21 -2.02 -0.17 -15.41
C THR A 21 -2.87 0.00 -14.15
N LEU A 22 -3.93 -0.81 -14.00
CA LEU A 22 -4.76 -0.80 -12.79
C LEU A 22 -3.94 -1.19 -11.56
N ALA A 23 -3.17 -2.28 -11.65
CA ALA A 23 -2.35 -2.77 -10.54
C ALA A 23 -1.34 -1.72 -10.06
N LEU A 24 -0.65 -1.06 -11.00
CA LEU A 24 0.36 -0.03 -10.72
C LEU A 24 -0.26 1.19 -10.05
N ARG A 25 -1.36 1.72 -10.61
CA ARG A 25 -2.04 2.90 -10.04
C ARG A 25 -2.61 2.62 -8.66
N PHE A 26 -3.27 1.47 -8.49
CA PHE A 26 -3.76 1.06 -7.17
C PHE A 26 -2.62 0.96 -6.15
N GLY A 27 -1.54 0.25 -6.51
CA GLY A 27 -0.36 0.14 -5.66
C GLY A 27 0.23 1.49 -5.25
N LEU A 28 0.34 2.43 -6.20
CA LEU A 28 0.86 3.77 -5.92
C LEU A 28 -0.05 4.55 -4.96
N VAL A 29 -1.36 4.54 -5.19
CA VAL A 29 -2.34 5.23 -4.31
C VAL A 29 -2.28 4.67 -2.89
N VAL A 30 -2.24 3.34 -2.75
CA VAL A 30 -2.19 2.70 -1.43
C VAL A 30 -0.83 2.96 -0.75
N LEU A 31 0.27 3.04 -1.50
CA LEU A 31 1.56 3.46 -0.95
C LEU A 31 1.52 4.87 -0.36
N PHE A 32 0.87 5.83 -1.03
CA PHE A 32 0.68 7.18 -0.47
C PHE A 32 -0.12 7.13 0.84
N ALA A 33 -1.18 6.32 0.91
CA ALA A 33 -1.91 6.10 2.16
C ALA A 33 -1.00 5.51 3.25
N ALA A 34 -0.14 4.55 2.91
CA ALA A 34 0.83 3.97 3.83
C ALA A 34 1.80 5.01 4.39
N MET A 35 2.26 5.96 3.57
CA MET A 35 3.13 7.06 4.00
C MET A 35 2.42 7.97 5.00
N ILE A 36 1.15 8.29 4.78
CA ILE A 36 0.35 9.08 5.72
C ILE A 36 0.22 8.34 7.06
N VAL A 37 -0.13 7.04 7.03
CA VAL A 37 -0.22 6.22 8.26
C VAL A 37 1.13 6.16 8.97
N GLY A 38 2.23 5.97 8.25
CA GLY A 38 3.57 5.97 8.84
C GLY A 38 3.94 7.32 9.48
N ALA A 39 3.56 8.44 8.88
CA ALA A 39 3.76 9.76 9.46
C ALA A 39 2.96 9.97 10.75
N ILE A 40 1.71 9.49 10.80
CA ILE A 40 0.89 9.49 12.01
C ILE A 40 1.56 8.66 13.11
N MET A 41 2.01 7.44 12.79
CA MET A 41 2.73 6.59 13.75
C MET A 41 3.97 7.25 14.34
N ILE A 42 4.73 8.00 13.52
CA ILE A 42 5.89 8.77 13.99
C ILE A 42 5.45 9.91 14.92
N ALA A 43 4.42 10.66 14.54
CA ALA A 43 3.92 11.78 15.34
C ALA A 43 3.45 11.32 16.73
N ASP A 44 2.67 10.24 16.79
CA ASP A 44 2.18 9.66 18.05
C ASP A 44 3.33 9.16 18.92
N GLY A 45 4.25 8.40 18.32
CA GLY A 45 5.42 7.88 19.03
C GLY A 45 6.33 8.98 19.59
N VAL A 46 6.56 10.04 18.81
CA VAL A 46 7.36 11.20 19.25
C VAL A 46 6.67 11.97 20.38
N THR A 47 5.35 12.13 20.31
CA THR A 47 4.58 12.84 21.35
C THR A 47 4.68 12.10 22.68
N LEU A 48 4.38 10.79 22.68
CA LEU A 48 4.46 9.95 23.88
C LEU A 48 5.87 9.85 24.46
N ALA A 49 6.90 9.78 23.61
CA ALA A 49 8.28 9.77 24.07
C ALA A 49 8.68 11.09 24.75
N ARG A 50 8.22 12.23 24.22
CA ARG A 50 8.49 13.57 24.79
C ARG A 50 7.73 13.82 26.09
N GLU A 51 6.59 13.18 26.30
CA GLU A 51 5.80 13.23 27.53
C GLU A 51 6.34 12.32 28.65
N GLY A 52 7.49 11.67 28.44
CA GLY A 52 8.10 10.78 29.43
C GLY A 52 7.46 9.39 29.48
N GLN A 53 6.73 8.98 28.45
CA GLN A 53 6.09 7.66 28.35
C GLN A 53 6.68 6.80 27.19
N PRO A 54 8.01 6.56 27.15
CA PRO A 54 8.66 5.88 26.03
C PRO A 54 8.20 4.42 25.87
N GLN A 55 7.85 3.73 26.96
CA GLN A 55 7.30 2.37 26.89
C GLN A 55 5.95 2.33 26.18
N LEU A 56 5.09 3.32 26.43
CA LEU A 56 3.81 3.47 25.76
C LEU A 56 4.02 3.76 24.27
N ALA A 57 4.95 4.64 23.90
CA ALA A 57 5.28 4.91 22.49
C ALA A 57 5.59 3.64 21.68
N TYR A 58 6.22 2.63 22.30
CA TYR A 58 6.50 1.35 21.64
C TYR A 58 5.29 0.41 21.54
N THR A 59 4.35 0.50 22.47
CA THR A 59 3.17 -0.37 22.54
C THR A 59 1.95 0.21 21.83
N THR A 60 1.69 1.52 21.90
CA THR A 60 0.55 2.20 21.24
C THR A 60 0.77 2.43 19.75
N ALA A 61 1.99 2.77 19.31
CA ALA A 61 2.33 2.75 17.89
C ALA A 61 2.17 1.34 17.27
N GLY A 62 1.97 0.31 18.10
CA GLY A 62 1.61 -1.04 17.69
C GLY A 62 0.29 -1.15 16.95
N SER A 63 -0.72 -0.35 17.31
CA SER A 63 -2.09 -0.57 16.82
C SER A 63 -2.22 -0.27 15.34
N LEU A 64 -1.55 0.76 14.81
CA LEU A 64 -1.54 1.12 13.38
C LEU A 64 -0.57 0.29 12.52
N LYS A 65 0.28 -0.55 13.13
CA LYS A 65 1.24 -1.40 12.38
C LYS A 65 0.57 -2.32 11.35
N PRO A 66 -0.57 -2.99 11.64
CA PRO A 66 -1.25 -3.81 10.64
C PRO A 66 -1.69 -2.98 9.43
N VAL A 67 -2.29 -1.81 9.64
CA VAL A 67 -2.72 -0.93 8.54
C VAL A 67 -1.52 -0.46 7.72
N HIS A 68 -0.45 0.01 8.37
CA HIS A 68 0.76 0.42 7.67
C HIS A 68 1.39 -0.74 6.89
N ALA A 69 1.52 -1.91 7.51
CA ALA A 69 2.10 -3.09 6.87
C ALA A 69 1.29 -3.51 5.64
N VAL A 70 -0.03 -3.68 5.76
CA VAL A 70 -0.88 -4.06 4.64
C VAL A 70 -0.77 -3.02 3.52
N THR A 71 -0.96 -1.73 3.82
CA THR A 71 -0.87 -0.69 2.77
C THR A 71 0.51 -0.62 2.09
N MET A 72 1.61 -0.82 2.83
CA MET A 72 2.97 -0.86 2.27
C MET A 72 3.18 -1.98 1.24
N HIS A 73 2.61 -3.16 1.47
CA HIS A 73 2.87 -4.32 0.60
C HIS A 73 2.03 -4.29 -0.69
N ALA A 74 0.96 -3.50 -0.74
CA ALA A 74 0.05 -3.42 -1.88
C ALA A 74 0.78 -3.07 -3.19
N VAL A 75 1.74 -2.15 -3.09
CA VAL A 75 2.52 -1.64 -4.22
C VAL A 75 3.39 -2.71 -4.88
N LEU A 76 3.76 -3.76 -4.14
CA LEU A 76 4.54 -4.88 -4.66
C LEU A 76 3.64 -6.05 -5.07
N VAL A 77 2.67 -6.40 -4.23
CA VAL A 77 1.84 -7.61 -4.40
C VAL A 77 0.96 -7.52 -5.63
N VAL A 78 0.22 -6.42 -5.81
CA VAL A 78 -0.78 -6.32 -6.90
C VAL A 78 -0.11 -6.21 -8.28
N PRO A 79 0.92 -5.35 -8.49
CA PRO A 79 1.69 -5.35 -9.74
C PRO A 79 2.47 -6.64 -9.96
N GLY A 80 3.02 -7.24 -8.90
CA GLY A 80 3.72 -8.54 -8.96
C GLY A 80 2.81 -9.65 -9.48
N LEU A 81 1.55 -9.72 -9.00
CA LEU A 81 0.55 -10.64 -9.51
C LEU A 81 0.25 -10.42 -11.00
N ALA A 82 0.06 -9.16 -11.41
CA ALA A 82 -0.17 -8.82 -12.82
C ALA A 82 1.02 -9.23 -13.72
N TRP A 83 2.24 -9.08 -13.22
CA TRP A 83 3.47 -9.48 -13.90
C TRP A 83 3.62 -11.01 -14.02
N LEU A 84 3.27 -11.76 -12.97
CA LEU A 84 3.25 -13.22 -12.98
C LEU A 84 2.23 -13.76 -14.00
N LEU A 85 1.08 -13.08 -14.13
CA LEU A 85 0.03 -13.45 -15.06
C LEU A 85 0.25 -12.94 -16.49
N ARG A 86 1.45 -12.45 -16.85
CA ARG A 86 1.71 -11.87 -18.18
C ARG A 86 1.46 -12.80 -19.37
N GLY A 87 1.57 -14.12 -19.17
CA GLY A 87 1.29 -15.13 -20.21
C GLY A 87 -0.19 -15.50 -20.33
N VAL A 88 -1.06 -14.96 -19.47
CA VAL A 88 -2.50 -15.25 -19.45
C VAL A 88 -3.24 -14.23 -20.34
N PRO A 89 -4.34 -14.61 -21.03
CA PRO A 89 -5.14 -13.67 -21.80
C PRO A 89 -5.55 -12.44 -20.99
N GLU A 90 -5.46 -11.25 -21.60
CA GLU A 90 -5.58 -9.96 -20.90
C GLU A 90 -6.87 -9.81 -20.09
N ARG A 91 -7.97 -10.35 -20.61
CA ARG A 91 -9.27 -10.32 -19.94
C ARG A 91 -9.26 -11.09 -18.62
N ARG A 92 -8.58 -12.25 -18.58
CA ARG A 92 -8.48 -13.08 -17.37
C ARG A 92 -7.47 -12.49 -16.39
N ARG A 93 -6.36 -11.95 -16.89
CA ARG A 93 -5.39 -11.18 -16.09
C ARG A 93 -6.05 -9.99 -15.40
N THR A 94 -6.79 -9.17 -16.14
CA THR A 94 -7.50 -8.00 -15.60
C THR A 94 -8.53 -8.38 -14.54
N ARG A 95 -9.27 -9.49 -14.74
CA ARG A 95 -10.21 -10.00 -13.72
C ARG A 95 -9.49 -10.43 -12.45
N ALA A 96 -8.37 -11.14 -12.57
CA ALA A 96 -7.56 -11.53 -11.41
C ALA A 96 -7.01 -10.32 -10.66
N VAL A 97 -6.52 -9.30 -11.36
CA VAL A 97 -6.07 -8.04 -10.75
C VAL A 97 -7.22 -7.33 -10.03
N ARG A 98 -8.40 -7.22 -10.65
CA ARG A 98 -9.57 -6.63 -9.97
C ARG A 98 -9.97 -7.38 -8.72
N ALA A 99 -9.96 -8.71 -8.76
CA ALA A 99 -10.22 -9.53 -7.58
C ALA A 99 -9.16 -9.28 -6.49
N ALA A 100 -7.89 -9.21 -6.86
CA ALA A 100 -6.81 -8.87 -5.95
C ALA A 100 -6.99 -7.49 -5.33
N VAL A 101 -7.36 -6.47 -6.11
CA VAL A 101 -7.69 -5.12 -5.62
C VAL A 101 -8.81 -5.16 -4.57
N VAL A 102 -9.89 -5.91 -4.83
CA VAL A 102 -11.01 -6.05 -3.89
C VAL A 102 -10.55 -6.72 -2.61
N VAL A 103 -9.85 -7.87 -2.71
CA VAL A 103 -9.31 -8.59 -1.54
C VAL A 103 -8.38 -7.71 -0.73
N TYR A 104 -7.52 -6.94 -1.39
CA TYR A 104 -6.59 -6.04 -0.73
C TYR A 104 -7.31 -4.88 -0.03
N THR A 105 -8.33 -4.33 -0.67
CA THR A 105 -9.17 -3.28 -0.07
C THR A 105 -9.86 -3.80 1.19
N LEU A 106 -10.41 -5.02 1.14
CA LEU A 106 -11.00 -5.67 2.31
C LEU A 106 -9.95 -5.93 3.41
N ALA A 107 -8.74 -6.35 3.05
CA ALA A 107 -7.65 -6.53 4.02
C ALA A 107 -7.25 -5.21 4.69
N ILE A 108 -7.20 -4.10 3.93
CA ILE A 108 -6.96 -2.77 4.49
C ILE A 108 -8.08 -2.37 5.45
N VAL A 109 -9.34 -2.53 5.04
CA VAL A 109 -10.50 -2.21 5.90
C VAL A 109 -10.49 -3.07 7.17
N GLY A 110 -10.22 -4.37 7.04
CA GLY A 110 -10.09 -5.27 8.18
C GLY A 110 -8.95 -4.88 9.11
N ALA A 111 -7.81 -4.45 8.56
CA ALA A 111 -6.71 -3.91 9.37
C ALA A 111 -7.14 -2.65 10.12
N ILE A 112 -7.85 -1.72 9.46
CA ILE A 112 -8.37 -0.50 10.09
C ILE A 112 -9.33 -0.84 11.24
N VAL A 113 -10.17 -1.86 11.10
CA VAL A 113 -11.14 -2.26 12.13
C VAL A 113 -10.47 -2.87 13.37
N VAL A 114 -9.31 -3.50 13.22
CA VAL A 114 -8.58 -4.20 14.30
C VAL A 114 -7.47 -3.32 14.91
N SER A 115 -7.12 -2.23 14.25
CA SER A 115 -6.18 -1.18 14.70
C SER A 115 -6.83 -0.17 15.64
#